data_AF-A0A523I8Q2-F1
#
_entry.id   AF-A0A523I8Q2-F1
#
_cell.length_a   1.000
_cell.length_b   1.000
_cell.length_c   1.000
_cell.angle_alpha   90.00
_cell.angle_beta   90.00
_cell.angle_gamma   90.00
#
_symmetry.space_group_name_H-M   'P 1'
#
loop_
_entity.id
_entity.type
_entity.pdbx_description
1 polymer ?
#
loop_
_entity_poly.entity_id
_entity_poly.type
_entity_poly.pdbx_seq_one_letter_code
_entity_poly.pdbx_strand_id
1 'polypeptide(L)'
;MEKIKPLKTMQTTIDDATAAALERLELCFSGPDCDWTRFYKPKDESQAMGTRYQLIYSALGYFLELKRDPSQADKLRQQLDTIYRGLFDDRSWKYWYASWQKERTWPLQKGNLTYAGRLSTFIGFYIDAFGEPPADRIELDGQSTTYSDLSRNLWKQASESPSCGVSCFNNVSMLQCNAHMLINNVLHDRLFETKFSTANADWLLSVEDNLLCDEKTGSMFFFSTQPNKAAANVENRAVGTDIWALFLMSGIVPERVSGWFETWQRNLVFEGDVAHVQVDARAPEEESSTNELATSWAYCLAKELGQADRAGTAATISRTKSRKRV
;
A
#
# COMPACT_ATOMS: atom_id res chain seq x y z
N MET A 1 21.05 2.08 -46.62
CA MET A 1 19.77 2.27 -45.91
C MET A 1 19.30 0.91 -45.43
N GLU A 2 19.69 0.53 -44.20
CA GLU A 2 19.18 -0.67 -43.55
C GLU A 2 17.73 -0.46 -43.11
N LYS A 3 16.86 -1.39 -43.49
CA LYS A 3 15.46 -1.41 -43.06
C LYS A 3 15.40 -1.84 -41.59
N ILE A 4 15.01 -0.93 -40.72
CA ILE A 4 14.66 -1.21 -39.32
C ILE A 4 13.48 -2.20 -39.32
N LYS A 5 13.68 -3.39 -38.77
CA LYS A 5 12.59 -4.35 -38.51
C LYS A 5 11.71 -3.78 -37.40
N PRO A 6 10.36 -3.82 -37.54
CA PRO A 6 9.47 -3.39 -36.48
C PRO A 6 9.64 -4.32 -35.27
N LEU A 7 9.72 -3.73 -34.07
CA LEU A 7 9.67 -4.47 -32.81
C LEU A 7 8.37 -5.30 -32.81
N LYS A 8 8.52 -6.61 -32.67
CA LYS A 8 7.41 -7.49 -32.30
C LYS A 8 6.85 -6.97 -30.97
N THR A 9 5.60 -6.53 -30.99
CA THR A 9 4.77 -6.37 -29.80
C THR A 9 4.81 -7.71 -29.04
N MET A 10 5.50 -7.75 -27.90
CA MET A 10 5.40 -8.85 -26.96
C MET A 10 3.97 -8.83 -26.42
N GLN A 11 3.09 -9.65 -27.01
CA GLN A 11 1.91 -10.13 -26.31
C GLN A 11 2.42 -10.97 -25.14
N THR A 12 2.43 -10.40 -23.95
CA THR A 12 2.64 -11.14 -22.71
C THR A 12 1.44 -12.06 -22.53
N THR A 13 1.61 -13.35 -22.86
CA THR A 13 0.71 -14.41 -22.41
C THR A 13 0.62 -14.36 -20.89
N ILE A 14 -0.60 -14.13 -20.38
CA ILE A 14 -0.91 -14.25 -18.95
C ILE A 14 -0.54 -15.69 -18.54
N ASP A 15 0.34 -15.85 -17.56
CA ASP A 15 0.68 -17.18 -17.05
C ASP A 15 -0.45 -17.75 -16.17
N ASP A 16 -0.52 -19.07 -16.04
CA ASP A 16 -1.61 -19.76 -15.32
C ASP A 16 -1.80 -19.26 -13.88
N ALA A 17 -0.71 -18.82 -13.23
CA ALA A 17 -0.76 -18.28 -11.87
C ALA A 17 -1.43 -16.89 -11.83
N THR A 18 -1.12 -16.04 -12.81
CA THR A 18 -1.78 -14.73 -12.97
C THR A 18 -3.25 -14.92 -13.34
N ALA A 19 -3.58 -15.88 -14.21
CA ALA A 19 -4.96 -16.21 -14.55
C ALA A 19 -5.76 -16.68 -13.34
N ALA A 20 -5.20 -17.60 -12.53
CA ALA A 20 -5.84 -18.07 -11.30
C ALA A 20 -5.99 -16.98 -10.24
N ALA A 21 -5.03 -16.05 -10.15
CA ALA A 21 -5.15 -14.89 -9.26
C ALA A 21 -6.28 -13.95 -9.69
N LEU A 22 -6.40 -13.67 -11.00
CA LEU A 22 -7.48 -12.85 -11.54
C LEU A 22 -8.85 -13.50 -11.34
N GLU A 23 -8.97 -14.80 -11.60
CA GLU A 23 -10.20 -15.56 -11.33
C GLU A 23 -10.59 -15.47 -9.84
N ARG A 24 -9.61 -15.62 -8.94
CA ARG A 24 -9.87 -15.48 -7.50
C ARG A 24 -10.37 -14.07 -7.16
N LEU A 25 -9.76 -13.02 -7.71
CA LEU A 25 -10.19 -11.63 -7.48
C LEU A 25 -11.60 -11.39 -8.03
N GLU A 26 -11.91 -11.92 -9.21
CA GLU A 26 -13.25 -11.83 -9.79
C GLU A 26 -14.29 -12.47 -8.85
N LEU A 27 -14.01 -13.67 -8.34
CA LEU A 27 -14.89 -14.35 -7.38
C LEU A 27 -15.02 -13.63 -6.04
N CYS A 28 -13.99 -12.90 -5.59
CA CYS A 28 -14.07 -12.11 -4.35
C CYS A 28 -15.04 -10.92 -4.48
N PHE A 29 -15.20 -10.36 -5.70
CA PHE A 29 -15.80 -9.05 -5.93
C PHE A 29 -16.94 -9.02 -6.95
N SER A 30 -17.42 -10.18 -7.45
CA SER A 30 -18.44 -10.27 -8.50
C SER A 30 -19.87 -9.98 -8.04
N GLY A 31 -20.12 -9.99 -6.73
CA GLY A 31 -21.45 -9.77 -6.15
C GLY A 31 -21.64 -8.36 -5.59
N PRO A 32 -22.83 -8.04 -5.04
CA PRO A 32 -23.04 -6.79 -4.30
C PRO A 32 -22.15 -6.68 -3.07
N ASP A 33 -21.79 -7.81 -2.46
CA ASP A 33 -20.94 -7.90 -1.28
C ASP A 33 -19.66 -8.70 -1.58
N CYS A 34 -18.64 -8.48 -0.76
CA CYS A 34 -17.40 -9.27 -0.81
C CYS A 34 -17.67 -10.73 -0.40
N ASP A 35 -17.15 -11.70 -1.16
CA ASP A 35 -17.11 -13.10 -0.71
C ASP A 35 -15.99 -13.30 0.31
N TRP A 36 -16.27 -12.96 1.57
CA TRP A 36 -15.33 -13.05 2.69
C TRP A 36 -14.74 -14.45 2.90
N THR A 37 -15.37 -15.51 2.37
CA THR A 37 -14.82 -16.87 2.49
C THR A 37 -13.54 -17.06 1.67
N ARG A 38 -13.30 -16.19 0.68
CA ARG A 38 -12.13 -16.16 -0.21
C ARG A 38 -11.06 -15.18 0.23
N PHE A 39 -11.29 -14.46 1.31
CA PHE A 39 -10.29 -13.56 1.87
C PHE A 39 -9.25 -14.33 2.67
N TYR A 40 -8.10 -13.69 2.86
CA TYR A 40 -7.16 -14.11 3.89
C TYR A 40 -7.88 -14.21 5.24
N LYS A 41 -7.66 -15.33 5.95
CA LYS A 41 -8.17 -15.52 7.32
C LYS A 41 -7.06 -15.19 8.30
N PRO A 42 -7.17 -14.07 9.05
CA PRO A 42 -6.15 -13.68 10.01
C PRO A 42 -6.07 -14.68 11.16
N LYS A 43 -4.89 -14.81 11.77
CA LYS A 43 -4.76 -15.55 13.04
C LYS A 43 -5.53 -14.87 14.18
N ASP A 44 -5.64 -13.54 14.14
CA ASP A 44 -6.36 -12.71 15.10
C ASP A 44 -7.17 -11.62 14.35
N GLU A 45 -8.50 -11.70 14.43
CA GLU A 45 -9.42 -10.75 13.80
C GLU A 45 -9.25 -9.31 14.34
N SER A 46 -8.78 -9.16 15.58
CA SER A 46 -8.48 -7.84 16.17
C SER A 46 -7.23 -7.19 15.57
N GLN A 47 -6.47 -7.95 14.77
CA GLN A 47 -5.25 -7.52 14.08
C GLN A 47 -5.32 -7.80 12.58
N ALA A 48 -6.52 -7.97 12.02
CA ALA A 48 -6.78 -8.34 10.62
C ALA A 48 -6.35 -7.26 9.59
N MET A 49 -5.06 -6.96 9.53
CA MET A 49 -4.51 -6.00 8.58
C MET A 49 -4.63 -6.50 7.14
N GLY A 50 -4.52 -7.82 6.94
CA GLY A 50 -4.58 -8.46 5.64
C GLY A 50 -5.88 -8.19 4.86
N THR A 51 -7.02 -8.14 5.53
CA THR A 51 -8.34 -7.95 4.89
C THR A 51 -8.41 -6.62 4.14
N ARG A 52 -8.13 -5.51 4.84
CA ARG A 52 -8.13 -4.17 4.23
C ARG A 52 -7.04 -4.00 3.18
N TYR A 53 -5.89 -4.67 3.33
CA TYR A 53 -4.82 -4.61 2.33
C TYR A 53 -5.22 -5.36 1.06
N GLN A 54 -5.86 -6.52 1.18
CA GLN A 54 -6.40 -7.26 0.04
C GLN A 54 -7.42 -6.42 -0.74
N LEU A 55 -8.33 -5.71 -0.05
CA LEU A 55 -9.27 -4.78 -0.69
C LEU A 55 -8.54 -3.69 -1.49
N ILE A 56 -7.65 -2.95 -0.82
CA ILE A 56 -7.00 -1.77 -1.41
C ILE A 56 -6.07 -2.15 -2.57
N TYR A 57 -5.23 -3.17 -2.42
CA TYR A 57 -4.29 -3.54 -3.47
C TYR A 57 -4.97 -4.20 -4.67
N SER A 58 -6.09 -4.90 -4.46
CA SER A 58 -6.92 -5.37 -5.57
C SER A 58 -7.53 -4.19 -6.35
N ALA A 59 -8.04 -3.18 -5.64
CA ALA A 59 -8.58 -1.97 -6.27
C ALA A 59 -7.52 -1.20 -7.07
N LEU A 60 -6.30 -1.04 -6.53
CA LEU A 60 -5.20 -0.41 -7.28
C LEU A 60 -4.88 -1.17 -8.58
N GLY A 61 -4.96 -2.51 -8.57
CA GLY A 61 -4.87 -3.33 -9.78
C GLY A 61 -5.98 -3.01 -10.79
N TYR A 62 -7.23 -2.90 -10.34
CA TYR A 62 -8.36 -2.54 -11.21
C TYR A 62 -8.27 -1.10 -11.75
N PHE A 63 -7.81 -0.13 -10.95
CA PHE A 63 -7.55 1.23 -11.47
C PHE A 63 -6.47 1.26 -12.54
N LEU A 64 -5.42 0.44 -12.39
CA LEU A 64 -4.40 0.28 -13.43
C LEU A 64 -4.98 -0.35 -14.70
N GLU A 65 -5.84 -1.34 -14.56
CA GLU A 65 -6.52 -1.98 -15.69
C GLU A 65 -7.44 -1.00 -16.41
N LEU A 66 -8.21 -0.18 -15.70
CA LEU A 66 -9.04 0.89 -16.28
C LEU A 66 -8.20 1.89 -17.09
N LYS A 67 -7.00 2.24 -16.62
CA LYS A 67 -6.09 3.11 -17.37
C LYS A 67 -5.57 2.46 -18.66
N ARG A 68 -5.47 1.13 -18.70
CA ARG A 68 -4.99 0.37 -19.88
C ARG A 68 -6.12 0.10 -20.87
N ASP A 69 -7.28 -0.27 -20.36
CA ASP A 69 -8.47 -0.59 -21.13
C ASP A 69 -9.72 0.09 -20.52
N PRO A 70 -10.00 1.34 -20.91
CA PRO A 70 -11.18 2.05 -20.44
C PRO A 70 -12.51 1.39 -20.84
N SER A 71 -12.52 0.45 -21.79
CA SER A 71 -13.76 -0.26 -22.19
C SER A 71 -14.29 -1.18 -21.10
N GLN A 72 -13.47 -1.53 -20.10
CA GLN A 72 -13.84 -2.33 -18.94
C GLN A 72 -14.53 -1.50 -17.83
N ALA A 73 -14.75 -0.20 -18.03
CA ALA A 73 -15.30 0.72 -17.02
C ALA A 73 -16.52 0.16 -16.29
N ASP A 74 -17.54 -0.28 -17.02
CA ASP A 74 -18.79 -0.76 -16.42
C ASP A 74 -18.58 -2.01 -15.55
N LYS A 75 -17.74 -2.95 -16.02
CA LYS A 75 -17.42 -4.18 -15.29
C LYS A 75 -16.63 -3.86 -14.02
N LEU A 76 -15.54 -3.11 -14.15
CA LEU A 76 -14.63 -2.83 -13.04
C LEU A 76 -15.25 -1.86 -12.03
N ARG A 77 -16.15 -0.97 -12.45
CA ARG A 77 -16.91 -0.10 -11.53
C ARG A 77 -17.71 -0.91 -10.54
N GLN A 78 -18.43 -1.95 -10.98
CA GLN A 78 -19.19 -2.82 -10.09
C GLN A 78 -18.30 -3.51 -9.04
N GLN A 79 -17.13 -4.01 -9.46
CA GLN A 79 -16.18 -4.64 -8.54
C GLN A 79 -15.58 -3.63 -7.55
N LEU A 80 -15.25 -2.42 -8.02
CA LEU A 80 -14.76 -1.33 -7.18
C LEU A 80 -15.82 -0.87 -6.17
N ASP A 81 -17.09 -0.82 -6.56
CA ASP A 81 -18.19 -0.51 -5.64
C ASP A 81 -18.33 -1.58 -4.55
N THR A 82 -18.12 -2.86 -4.89
CA THR A 82 -18.11 -3.97 -3.93
C THR A 82 -16.92 -3.88 -2.98
N ILE A 83 -15.74 -3.51 -3.48
CA ILE A 83 -14.57 -3.23 -2.65
C ILE A 83 -14.84 -2.04 -1.72
N TYR A 84 -15.44 -0.96 -2.24
CA TYR A 84 -15.82 0.21 -1.46
C TYR A 84 -16.71 -0.18 -0.29
N ARG A 85 -17.80 -0.93 -0.53
CA ARG A 85 -18.66 -1.47 0.54
C ARG A 85 -17.89 -2.35 1.52
N GLY A 86 -16.99 -3.21 1.03
CA GLY A 86 -16.13 -4.03 1.86
C GLY A 86 -15.22 -3.25 2.82
N LEU A 87 -14.84 -2.01 2.48
CA LEU A 87 -14.07 -1.14 3.39
C LEU A 87 -14.90 -0.67 4.60
N PHE A 88 -16.23 -0.72 4.55
CA PHE A 88 -17.11 -0.38 5.68
C PHE A 88 -17.58 -1.59 6.48
N ASP A 89 -17.29 -2.81 6.02
CA ASP A 89 -17.51 -4.01 6.81
C ASP A 89 -16.67 -3.97 8.09
N ASP A 90 -17.25 -4.42 9.19
CA ASP A 90 -16.64 -4.47 10.51
C ASP A 90 -15.20 -5.02 10.51
N ARG A 91 -14.94 -6.03 9.69
CA ARG A 91 -13.63 -6.69 9.55
C ARG A 91 -12.53 -5.73 9.10
N SER A 92 -12.89 -4.65 8.41
CA SER A 92 -11.93 -3.69 7.84
C SER A 92 -11.48 -2.62 8.84
N TRP A 93 -12.33 -2.26 9.81
CA TRP A 93 -12.12 -1.06 10.63
C TRP A 93 -12.35 -1.25 12.14
N LYS A 94 -13.14 -2.23 12.60
CA LYS A 94 -13.47 -2.38 14.05
C LYS A 94 -12.28 -2.70 14.92
N TYR A 95 -11.15 -3.13 14.34
CA TYR A 95 -9.88 -3.25 15.04
C TYR A 95 -9.49 -1.94 15.76
N TRP A 96 -9.94 -0.78 15.26
CA TRP A 96 -9.74 0.52 15.89
C TRP A 96 -10.28 0.59 17.33
N TYR A 97 -11.35 -0.14 17.61
CA TYR A 97 -11.95 -0.23 18.95
C TYR A 97 -11.46 -1.40 19.78
N ALA A 98 -10.49 -2.17 19.28
CA ALA A 98 -9.94 -3.29 20.00
C ALA A 98 -9.40 -2.85 21.38
N SER A 99 -9.61 -3.70 22.38
CA SER A 99 -9.29 -3.38 23.78
C SER A 99 -7.82 -3.01 23.99
N TRP A 100 -6.92 -3.58 23.18
CA TRP A 100 -5.49 -3.32 23.23
C TRP A 100 -5.09 -1.93 22.68
N GLN A 101 -5.90 -1.32 21.80
CA GLN A 101 -5.67 0.04 21.30
C GLN A 101 -6.17 1.12 22.24
N LYS A 102 -7.16 0.81 23.09
CA LYS A 102 -7.83 1.75 24.02
C LYS A 102 -8.40 3.00 23.35
N GLU A 103 -8.61 2.97 22.04
CA GLU A 103 -9.08 4.10 21.26
C GLU A 103 -10.61 4.11 21.20
N ARG A 104 -11.21 5.30 21.23
CA ARG A 104 -12.67 5.50 21.35
C ARG A 104 -13.18 6.61 20.46
N THR A 105 -12.30 7.31 19.75
CA THR A 105 -12.67 8.31 18.76
C THR A 105 -13.16 7.64 17.49
N TRP A 106 -13.97 8.36 16.73
CA TRP A 106 -14.48 7.88 15.45
C TRP A 106 -13.32 7.48 14.51
N PRO A 107 -13.40 6.38 13.73
CA PRO A 107 -12.23 5.82 13.02
C PRO A 107 -11.64 6.73 11.94
N LEU A 108 -12.34 7.80 11.56
CA LEU A 108 -11.90 8.80 10.57
C LEU A 108 -11.59 10.17 11.21
N GLN A 109 -11.75 10.30 12.53
CA GLN A 109 -11.58 11.58 13.24
C GLN A 109 -10.11 11.93 13.47
N LYS A 110 -9.32 11.00 14.02
CA LYS A 110 -7.92 11.24 14.38
C LYS A 110 -7.10 9.96 14.24
N GLY A 111 -5.92 10.07 13.66
CA GLY A 111 -5.01 8.95 13.47
C GLY A 111 -5.58 7.90 12.51
N ASN A 112 -5.47 6.63 12.91
CA ASN A 112 -5.98 5.47 12.17
C ASN A 112 -5.55 5.42 10.70
N LEU A 113 -4.36 5.95 10.39
CA LEU A 113 -3.90 6.07 9.01
C LEU A 113 -3.79 4.71 8.30
N THR A 114 -3.66 3.62 9.07
CA THR A 114 -3.77 2.24 8.58
C THR A 114 -5.05 1.98 7.78
N TYR A 115 -6.16 2.63 8.15
CA TYR A 115 -7.46 2.54 7.49
C TYR A 115 -7.82 3.84 6.77
N ALA A 116 -7.85 4.98 7.49
CA ALA A 116 -8.33 6.26 6.97
C ALA A 116 -7.53 6.74 5.74
N GLY A 117 -6.20 6.62 5.78
CA GLY A 117 -5.34 7.02 4.66
C GLY A 117 -5.55 6.17 3.41
N ARG A 118 -5.80 4.88 3.60
CA ARG A 118 -6.08 3.94 2.49
C ARG A 118 -7.47 4.13 1.91
N LEU A 119 -8.48 4.34 2.75
CA LEU A 119 -9.83 4.69 2.32
C LEU A 119 -9.81 5.98 1.50
N SER A 120 -9.12 7.02 1.99
CA SER A 120 -8.93 8.27 1.26
C SER A 120 -8.25 8.04 -0.09
N THR A 121 -7.15 7.29 -0.11
CA THR A 121 -6.44 6.95 -1.36
C THR A 121 -7.35 6.21 -2.37
N PHE A 122 -8.13 5.23 -1.90
CA PHE A 122 -9.09 4.50 -2.73
C PHE A 122 -10.13 5.44 -3.35
N ILE A 123 -10.76 6.30 -2.53
CA ILE A 123 -11.81 7.20 -3.02
C ILE A 123 -11.22 8.22 -4.00
N GLY A 124 -10.01 8.74 -3.74
CA GLY A 124 -9.34 9.62 -4.68
C GLY A 124 -9.10 8.96 -6.05
N PHE A 125 -8.66 7.70 -6.08
CA PHE A 125 -8.49 6.98 -7.34
C PHE A 125 -9.83 6.67 -8.02
N TYR A 126 -10.87 6.43 -7.24
CA TYR A 126 -12.22 6.25 -7.76
C TYR A 126 -12.71 7.52 -8.47
N ILE A 127 -12.55 8.69 -7.83
CA ILE A 127 -12.90 9.99 -8.44
C ILE A 127 -12.06 10.24 -9.69
N ASP A 128 -10.76 9.94 -9.68
CA ASP A 128 -9.90 10.07 -10.87
C ASP A 128 -10.37 9.19 -12.04
N ALA A 129 -10.85 7.98 -11.75
CA ALA A 129 -11.28 7.03 -12.77
C ALA A 129 -12.67 7.35 -13.34
N PHE A 130 -13.60 7.83 -12.52
CA PHE A 130 -15.02 7.97 -12.89
C PHE A 130 -15.55 9.40 -12.86
N GLY A 131 -14.77 10.37 -12.40
CA GLY A 131 -15.15 11.78 -12.28
C GLY A 131 -16.01 12.12 -11.06
N GLU A 132 -16.41 11.13 -10.27
CA GLU A 132 -17.29 11.30 -9.09
C GLU A 132 -16.94 10.27 -7.99
N PRO A 133 -17.21 10.56 -6.71
CA PRO A 133 -16.98 9.59 -5.65
C PRO A 133 -17.99 8.43 -5.73
N PRO A 134 -17.68 7.27 -5.12
CA PRO A 134 -18.63 6.15 -5.07
C PRO A 134 -19.89 6.46 -4.25
N ALA A 135 -19.82 7.46 -3.36
CA ALA A 135 -20.93 8.04 -2.63
C ALA A 135 -20.61 9.49 -2.24
N ASP A 136 -21.64 10.35 -2.14
CA ASP A 136 -21.48 11.77 -1.76
C ASP A 136 -20.85 11.94 -0.37
N ARG A 137 -21.13 11.00 0.53
CA ARG A 137 -20.62 10.98 1.91
C ARG A 137 -20.06 9.62 2.26
N ILE A 138 -19.00 9.65 3.06
CA ILE A 138 -18.41 8.50 3.73
C ILE A 138 -19.15 8.35 5.05
N GLU A 139 -20.01 7.35 5.16
CA GLU A 139 -20.77 7.06 6.38
C GLU A 139 -20.16 5.87 7.10
N LEU A 140 -19.74 6.07 8.35
CA LEU A 140 -19.11 5.04 9.16
C LEU A 140 -19.47 5.25 10.62
N ASP A 141 -19.87 4.20 11.32
CA ASP A 141 -20.10 4.21 12.78
C ASP A 141 -21.00 5.39 13.25
N GLY A 142 -22.09 5.61 12.51
CA GLY A 142 -23.09 6.65 12.82
C GLY A 142 -22.67 8.09 12.53
N GLN A 143 -21.48 8.32 11.97
CA GLN A 143 -20.99 9.64 11.58
C GLN A 143 -20.68 9.70 10.08
N SER A 144 -20.55 10.91 9.54
CA SER A 144 -20.28 11.10 8.12
C SER A 144 -19.33 12.25 7.81
N THR A 145 -18.55 12.08 6.75
CA THR A 145 -17.65 13.11 6.20
C THR A 145 -17.66 13.07 4.67
N THR A 146 -17.08 14.06 4.00
CA THR A 146 -16.79 14.00 2.56
C THR A 146 -15.36 13.52 2.31
N TYR A 147 -15.04 13.11 1.08
CA TYR A 147 -13.66 12.81 0.70
C TYR A 147 -12.70 13.99 0.96
N SER A 148 -13.10 15.20 0.55
CA SER A 148 -12.26 16.38 0.72
C SER A 148 -12.09 16.78 2.18
N ASP A 149 -13.12 16.63 3.02
CA ASP A 149 -13.02 16.89 4.45
C ASP A 149 -12.13 15.86 5.15
N LEU A 150 -12.23 14.57 4.79
CA LEU A 150 -11.33 13.54 5.27
C LEU A 150 -9.86 13.84 4.89
N SER A 151 -9.60 14.14 3.62
CA SER A 151 -8.26 14.49 3.13
C SER A 151 -7.70 15.72 3.83
N ARG A 152 -8.51 16.78 3.99
CA ARG A 152 -8.12 18.00 4.71
C ARG A 152 -7.81 17.71 6.18
N ASN A 153 -8.61 16.88 6.84
CA ASN A 153 -8.38 16.50 8.23
C ASN A 153 -7.06 15.74 8.40
N LEU A 154 -6.79 14.77 7.52
CA LEU A 154 -5.53 14.01 7.54
C LEU A 154 -4.32 14.91 7.23
N TRP A 155 -4.41 15.79 6.24
CA TRP A 155 -3.37 16.78 5.93
C TRP A 155 -3.09 17.70 7.13
N LYS A 156 -4.14 18.20 7.78
CA LYS A 156 -4.01 19.06 8.98
C LYS A 156 -3.28 18.31 10.10
N GLN A 157 -3.69 17.08 10.39
CA GLN A 157 -3.03 16.25 11.40
C GLN A 157 -1.54 16.02 11.09
N ALA A 158 -1.19 15.79 9.82
CA ALA A 158 0.21 15.67 9.41
C ALA A 158 0.98 16.97 9.66
N SER A 159 0.43 18.12 9.26
CA SER A 159 1.06 19.43 9.41
C SER A 159 1.26 19.86 10.88
N GLU A 160 0.40 19.40 11.79
CA GLU A 160 0.47 19.71 13.22
C GLU A 160 1.28 18.69 14.02
N SER A 161 1.71 17.59 13.38
CA SER A 161 2.44 16.49 14.02
C SER A 161 3.94 16.78 14.10
N PRO A 162 4.63 16.43 15.20
CA PRO A 162 6.09 16.54 15.28
C PRO A 162 6.84 15.75 14.21
N SER A 163 6.23 14.67 13.71
CA SER A 163 6.80 13.81 12.65
C SER A 163 6.41 14.23 11.24
N CYS A 164 5.67 15.33 11.10
CA CYS A 164 5.06 15.78 9.84
C CYS A 164 4.18 14.71 9.16
N GLY A 165 3.75 13.69 9.91
CA GLY A 165 2.95 12.56 9.45
C GLY A 165 1.76 12.30 10.38
N VAL A 166 0.81 11.50 9.90
CA VAL A 166 -0.38 11.12 10.66
C VAL A 166 -0.12 9.82 11.43
N SER A 167 -0.56 9.81 12.68
CA SER A 167 -0.50 8.62 13.52
C SER A 167 -1.37 7.49 12.97
N CYS A 168 -0.94 6.26 13.20
CA CYS A 168 -1.74 5.06 13.00
C CYS A 168 -2.49 4.74 14.31
N PHE A 169 -2.21 3.60 14.92
CA PHE A 169 -2.64 3.29 16.30
C PHE A 169 -1.56 3.71 17.31
N ASN A 170 -1.92 3.83 18.59
CA ASN A 170 -1.00 4.16 19.70
C ASN A 170 -0.17 5.45 19.50
N ASN A 171 -0.67 6.39 18.69
CA ASN A 171 0.00 7.66 18.37
C ASN A 171 1.38 7.52 17.71
N VAL A 172 1.66 6.41 17.03
CA VAL A 172 2.90 6.23 16.26
C VAL A 172 2.66 6.51 14.77
N SER A 173 3.60 7.18 14.12
CA SER A 173 3.60 7.35 12.67
C SER A 173 4.38 6.21 12.03
N MET A 174 3.71 5.37 11.24
CA MET A 174 4.34 4.28 10.48
C MET A 174 4.64 4.74 9.05
N LEU A 175 5.83 4.42 8.56
CA LEU A 175 6.36 4.94 7.29
C LEU A 175 5.48 4.56 6.09
N GLN A 176 5.21 3.27 5.91
CA GLN A 176 4.38 2.70 4.85
C GLN A 176 2.93 3.19 4.88
N CYS A 177 2.40 3.53 6.06
CA CYS A 177 1.07 4.12 6.15
C CYS A 177 1.08 5.57 5.70
N ASN A 178 2.12 6.34 6.06
CA ASN A 178 2.27 7.73 5.64
C ASN A 178 2.67 7.87 4.16
N ALA A 179 3.27 6.85 3.54
CA ALA A 179 3.44 6.83 2.10
C ALA A 179 2.11 6.93 1.32
N HIS A 180 1.00 6.43 1.89
CA HIS A 180 -0.33 6.66 1.30
C HIS A 180 -0.76 8.14 1.37
N MET A 181 -0.33 8.90 2.38
CA MET A 181 -0.62 10.34 2.44
C MET A 181 0.07 11.12 1.32
N LEU A 182 1.26 10.70 0.89
CA LEU A 182 1.96 11.34 -0.23
C LEU A 182 1.13 11.26 -1.50
N ILE A 183 0.64 10.04 -1.77
CA ILE A 183 -0.24 9.77 -2.90
C ILE A 183 -1.54 10.56 -2.76
N ASN A 184 -2.20 10.49 -1.60
CA ASN A 184 -3.46 11.16 -1.36
C ASN A 184 -3.36 12.69 -1.55
N ASN A 185 -2.31 13.32 -1.03
CA ASN A 185 -2.11 14.77 -1.14
C ASN A 185 -1.94 15.21 -2.60
N VAL A 186 -1.10 14.51 -3.36
CA VAL A 186 -0.89 14.79 -4.79
C VAL A 186 -2.16 14.55 -5.60
N LEU A 187 -2.87 13.47 -5.28
CA LEU A 187 -4.12 13.14 -5.93
C LEU A 187 -5.20 14.19 -5.66
N HIS A 188 -5.33 14.64 -4.42
CA HIS A 188 -6.29 15.67 -4.04
C HIS A 188 -5.96 17.02 -4.71
N ASP A 189 -4.69 17.40 -4.78
CA ASP A 189 -4.26 18.62 -5.48
C ASP A 189 -4.62 18.58 -6.97
N ARG A 190 -4.46 17.42 -7.62
CA ARG A 190 -4.86 17.25 -9.02
C ARG A 190 -6.38 17.31 -9.22
N LEU A 191 -7.16 16.73 -8.32
CA LEU A 191 -8.61 16.63 -8.45
C LEU A 191 -9.36 17.92 -8.05
N PHE A 192 -8.81 18.70 -7.11
CA PHE A 192 -9.50 19.82 -6.46
C PHE A 192 -8.67 21.11 -6.41
N GLU A 193 -7.52 21.16 -7.10
CA GLU A 193 -6.63 22.33 -7.17
C GLU A 193 -6.16 22.83 -5.78
N THR A 194 -6.06 21.92 -4.82
CA THR A 194 -5.49 22.22 -3.50
C THR A 194 -3.97 22.30 -3.55
N LYS A 195 -3.34 22.49 -2.38
CA LYS A 195 -1.87 22.51 -2.21
C LYS A 195 -1.41 21.62 -1.04
N PHE A 196 -2.08 20.50 -0.82
CA PHE A 196 -1.73 19.57 0.25
C PHE A 196 -0.38 18.89 0.03
N SER A 197 0.04 18.71 -1.22
CA SER A 197 1.31 18.04 -1.55
C SER A 197 2.54 18.82 -1.11
N THR A 198 2.42 20.13 -0.79
CA THR A 198 3.54 20.92 -0.25
C THR A 198 4.04 20.35 1.09
N ALA A 199 3.15 19.76 1.89
CA ALA A 199 3.50 19.14 3.16
C ALA A 199 4.29 17.82 2.99
N ASN A 200 4.32 17.24 1.79
CA ASN A 200 5.07 16.01 1.54
C ASN A 200 6.58 16.22 1.72
N ALA A 201 7.09 17.41 1.41
CA ALA A 201 8.52 17.73 1.57
C ALA A 201 8.93 17.70 3.05
N ASP A 202 8.12 18.28 3.94
CA ASP A 202 8.38 18.30 5.38
C ASP A 202 8.36 16.89 5.98
N TRP A 203 7.42 16.05 5.55
CA TRP A 203 7.39 14.64 5.96
C TRP A 203 8.63 13.87 5.49
N LEU A 204 9.03 14.02 4.23
CA LEU A 204 10.20 13.33 3.69
C LEU A 204 11.50 13.76 4.39
N LEU A 205 11.64 15.04 4.74
CA LEU A 205 12.74 15.53 5.57
C LEU A 205 12.70 14.88 6.96
N SER A 206 11.52 14.81 7.59
CA SER A 206 11.38 14.14 8.89
C SER A 206 11.78 12.67 8.84
N VAL A 207 11.45 11.96 7.75
CA VAL A 207 11.88 10.57 7.51
C VAL A 207 13.41 10.47 7.44
N GLU A 208 14.06 11.37 6.70
CA GLU A 208 15.52 11.38 6.57
C GLU A 208 16.22 11.65 7.89
N ASP A 209 15.74 12.64 8.64
CA ASP A 209 16.35 13.07 9.90
C ASP A 209 16.11 12.08 11.05
N ASN A 210 14.98 11.35 11.05
CA ASN A 210 14.54 10.60 12.22
C ASN A 210 14.34 9.11 11.99
N LEU A 211 14.04 8.68 10.76
CA LEU A 211 13.64 7.29 10.47
C LEU A 211 14.64 6.52 9.63
N LEU A 212 15.64 7.15 9.00
CA LEU A 212 16.72 6.41 8.35
C LEU A 212 17.56 5.64 9.39
N CYS A 213 17.76 4.35 9.13
CA CYS A 213 18.63 3.47 9.89
C CYS A 213 20.08 3.53 9.38
N ASP A 214 21.00 3.09 10.21
CA ASP A 214 22.37 2.81 9.77
C ASP A 214 22.43 1.59 8.84
N GLU A 215 23.30 1.67 7.84
CA GLU A 215 23.46 0.64 6.81
C GLU A 215 23.82 -0.76 7.33
N LYS A 216 24.30 -0.87 8.57
CA LYS A 216 24.80 -2.13 9.12
C LYS A 216 23.70 -3.12 9.49
N THR A 217 22.45 -2.69 9.50
CA THR A 217 21.33 -3.48 10.09
C THR A 217 20.41 -4.14 9.08
N GLY A 218 20.73 -4.08 7.79
CA GLY A 218 19.88 -4.63 6.73
C GLY A 218 18.70 -3.72 6.41
N SER A 219 17.89 -3.39 7.43
CA SER A 219 16.79 -2.41 7.31
C SER A 219 17.32 -1.02 6.94
N MET A 220 16.58 -0.31 6.10
CA MET A 220 16.88 1.05 5.70
C MET A 220 16.12 2.07 6.53
N PHE A 221 14.93 1.72 7.03
CA PHE A 221 14.17 2.58 7.93
C PHE A 221 13.86 1.93 9.27
N PHE A 222 13.65 2.76 10.29
CA PHE A 222 12.88 2.38 11.47
C PHE A 222 11.40 2.30 11.07
N PHE A 223 10.70 1.29 11.58
CA PHE A 223 9.32 0.99 11.20
C PHE A 223 8.35 2.12 11.55
N SER A 224 8.57 2.77 12.69
CA SER A 224 7.70 3.84 13.19
C SER A 224 8.45 4.84 14.06
N THR A 225 7.79 5.96 14.33
CA THR A 225 8.20 6.88 15.40
C THR A 225 7.84 6.34 16.80
N GLN A 226 8.41 6.97 17.82
CA GLN A 226 7.89 6.89 19.19
C GLN A 226 6.53 7.62 19.29
N PRO A 227 5.64 7.22 20.23
CA PRO A 227 4.34 7.87 20.40
C PRO A 227 4.44 9.38 20.55
N ASN A 228 3.72 10.14 19.72
CA ASN A 228 3.65 11.60 19.70
C ASN A 228 5.01 12.32 19.50
N LYS A 229 6.00 11.67 18.88
CA LYS A 229 7.32 12.26 18.63
C LYS A 229 7.76 12.05 17.18
N ALA A 230 8.75 12.83 16.75
CA ALA A 230 9.46 12.61 15.49
C ALA A 230 10.47 11.44 15.58
N ALA A 231 11.12 11.29 16.74
CA ALA A 231 12.18 10.31 16.95
C ALA A 231 11.70 8.87 16.66
N ALA A 232 12.56 8.07 16.01
CA ALA A 232 12.33 6.66 15.76
C ALA A 232 12.08 5.84 17.03
N ASN A 233 11.23 4.82 16.89
CA ASN A 233 11.23 3.67 17.79
C ASN A 233 12.34 2.70 17.34
N VAL A 234 13.50 2.78 17.99
CA VAL A 234 14.72 2.08 17.55
C VAL A 234 14.67 0.56 17.66
N GLU A 235 13.72 0.04 18.44
CA GLU A 235 13.48 -1.39 18.64
C GLU A 235 12.68 -2.02 17.49
N ASN A 236 11.99 -1.21 16.68
CA ASN A 236 11.13 -1.69 15.60
C ASN A 236 11.76 -1.42 14.24
N ARG A 237 12.23 -2.48 13.57
CA ARG A 237 12.77 -2.44 12.21
C ARG A 237 12.19 -3.60 11.40
N ALA A 238 11.89 -3.37 10.12
CA ALA A 238 11.29 -4.39 9.27
C ALA A 238 11.65 -4.20 7.80
N VAL A 239 12.56 -5.03 7.29
CA VAL A 239 13.02 -5.06 5.88
C VAL A 239 11.84 -5.15 4.90
N GLY A 240 10.83 -5.96 5.21
CA GLY A 240 9.64 -6.09 4.35
C GLY A 240 8.78 -4.82 4.32
N THR A 241 8.78 -4.03 5.39
CA THR A 241 8.07 -2.75 5.44
C THR A 241 8.81 -1.66 4.67
N ASP A 242 10.15 -1.66 4.68
CA ASP A 242 10.96 -0.72 3.91
C ASP A 242 10.58 -0.76 2.43
N ILE A 243 10.58 -1.96 1.84
CA ILE A 243 10.32 -2.13 0.42
C ILE A 243 8.89 -1.79 0.04
N TRP A 244 7.96 -2.06 0.95
CA TRP A 244 6.58 -1.66 0.79
C TRP A 244 6.42 -0.13 0.78
N ALA A 245 7.07 0.57 1.71
CA ALA A 245 7.07 2.02 1.75
C ALA A 245 7.73 2.61 0.50
N LEU A 246 8.88 2.08 0.08
CA LEU A 246 9.58 2.52 -1.14
C LEU A 246 8.72 2.37 -2.38
N PHE A 247 8.03 1.23 -2.54
CA PHE A 247 7.08 1.03 -3.63
C PHE A 247 6.00 2.12 -3.64
N LEU A 248 5.37 2.41 -2.51
CA LEU A 248 4.33 3.44 -2.43
C LEU A 248 4.86 4.86 -2.70
N MET A 249 6.08 5.17 -2.26
CA MET A 249 6.71 6.48 -2.47
C MET A 249 7.19 6.68 -3.92
N SER A 250 7.49 5.60 -4.64
CA SER A 250 8.15 5.66 -5.95
C SER A 250 7.35 6.42 -7.01
N GLY A 251 6.01 6.38 -6.96
CA GLY A 251 5.16 7.14 -7.89
C GLY A 251 5.19 8.66 -7.66
N ILE A 252 5.69 9.13 -6.51
CA ILE A 252 5.70 10.55 -6.13
C ILE A 252 7.12 11.13 -6.07
N VAL A 253 8.07 10.36 -5.53
CA VAL A 253 9.48 10.77 -5.38
C VAL A 253 10.45 9.71 -5.92
N PRO A 254 10.37 9.39 -7.23
CA PRO A 254 11.10 8.26 -7.83
C PRO A 254 12.63 8.39 -7.70
N GLU A 255 13.20 9.59 -7.85
CA GLU A 255 14.64 9.81 -7.76
C GLU A 255 15.19 9.50 -6.36
N ARG A 256 14.47 9.96 -5.31
CA ARG A 256 14.84 9.70 -3.91
C ARG A 256 14.72 8.22 -3.59
N VAL A 257 13.63 7.59 -4.02
CA VAL A 257 13.42 6.15 -3.87
C VAL A 257 14.46 5.34 -4.62
N SER A 258 14.90 5.77 -5.81
CA SER A 258 15.94 5.06 -6.55
C SER A 258 17.25 5.03 -5.77
N GLY A 259 17.68 6.17 -5.18
CA GLY A 259 18.91 6.21 -4.37
C GLY A 259 18.83 5.31 -3.14
N TRP A 260 17.70 5.34 -2.44
CA TRP A 260 17.41 4.45 -1.31
C TRP A 260 17.36 2.97 -1.70
N PHE A 261 16.73 2.65 -2.83
CA PHE A 261 16.57 1.28 -3.28
C PHE A 261 17.92 0.63 -3.63
N GLU A 262 18.88 1.36 -4.21
CA GLU A 262 20.23 0.83 -4.46
C GLU A 262 20.90 0.34 -3.17
N THR A 263 20.78 1.09 -2.06
CA THR A 263 21.33 0.65 -0.77
C THR A 263 20.53 -0.52 -0.19
N TRP A 264 19.20 -0.50 -0.30
CA TRP A 264 18.33 -1.53 0.24
C TRP A 264 18.52 -2.89 -0.45
N GLN A 265 18.94 -2.92 -1.72
CA GLN A 265 19.14 -4.14 -2.52
C GLN A 265 20.11 -5.16 -1.90
N ARG A 266 20.97 -4.77 -0.96
CA ARG A 266 21.80 -5.71 -0.19
C ARG A 266 20.99 -6.80 0.55
N ASN A 267 19.69 -6.57 0.76
CA ASN A 267 18.78 -7.53 1.39
C ASN A 267 18.27 -8.61 0.41
N LEU A 268 18.66 -8.55 -0.86
CA LEU A 268 18.35 -9.58 -1.86
C LEU A 268 19.33 -10.74 -1.73
N VAL A 269 18.78 -11.94 -1.63
CA VAL A 269 19.50 -13.21 -1.66
C VAL A 269 19.31 -13.84 -3.03
N PHE A 270 20.43 -14.12 -3.70
CA PHE A 270 20.46 -14.69 -5.05
C PHE A 270 20.72 -16.20 -4.98
N GLU A 271 19.82 -16.98 -5.59
CA GLU A 271 19.89 -18.43 -5.73
C GLU A 271 19.78 -18.80 -7.22
N GLY A 272 20.93 -18.81 -7.92
CA GLY A 272 20.95 -18.97 -9.38
C GLY A 272 20.31 -17.76 -10.08
N ASP A 273 19.32 -18.01 -10.94
CA ASP A 273 18.60 -16.97 -11.70
C ASP A 273 17.43 -16.34 -10.91
N VAL A 274 17.39 -16.57 -9.60
CA VAL A 274 16.28 -16.20 -8.72
C VAL A 274 16.79 -15.33 -7.58
N ALA A 275 16.06 -14.27 -7.23
CA ALA A 275 16.35 -13.41 -6.10
C ALA A 275 15.14 -13.28 -5.16
N HIS A 276 15.33 -13.49 -3.86
CA HIS A 276 14.30 -13.22 -2.84
C HIS A 276 14.78 -12.21 -1.82
N VAL A 277 13.83 -11.62 -1.12
CA VAL A 277 14.10 -10.85 0.09
C VAL A 277 14.10 -11.79 1.28
N GLN A 278 15.19 -11.79 2.04
CA GLN A 278 15.24 -12.47 3.32
C GLN A 278 14.86 -11.47 4.43
N VAL A 279 13.64 -11.60 4.96
CA VAL A 279 13.25 -10.89 6.17
C VAL A 279 13.87 -11.63 7.36
N ASP A 280 14.61 -10.90 8.19
CA ASP A 280 15.42 -11.46 9.27
C ASP A 280 14.55 -12.19 10.33
N ALA A 281 15.05 -13.29 10.90
CA ALA A 281 14.30 -14.17 11.80
C ALA A 281 13.94 -13.55 13.16
N ARG A 282 14.50 -12.36 13.45
CA ARG A 282 14.21 -11.56 14.65
C ARG A 282 13.15 -10.49 14.43
N ALA A 283 12.71 -10.26 13.20
CA ALA A 283 11.48 -9.52 12.97
C ALA A 283 10.34 -10.34 13.60
N PRO A 284 9.44 -9.73 14.39
CA PRO A 284 8.27 -10.45 14.88
C PRO A 284 7.58 -11.14 13.68
N GLU A 285 7.01 -12.34 13.88
CA GLU A 285 6.19 -13.03 12.89
C GLU A 285 4.92 -12.22 12.59
N GLU A 286 5.08 -11.04 12.02
CA GLU A 286 4.03 -10.17 11.56
C GLU A 286 3.65 -10.62 10.16
N GLU A 287 2.38 -10.95 9.99
CA GLU A 287 1.80 -11.35 8.70
C GLU A 287 2.06 -10.29 7.59
N SER A 288 2.38 -9.06 7.99
CA SER A 288 2.72 -7.94 7.12
C SER A 288 4.16 -7.91 6.58
N SER A 289 5.06 -8.82 7.00
CA SER A 289 6.46 -8.79 6.58
C SER A 289 7.05 -10.19 6.31
N THR A 290 6.38 -11.00 5.49
CA THR A 290 6.91 -12.29 5.04
C THR A 290 7.91 -12.13 3.89
N ASN A 291 8.77 -13.14 3.68
CA ASN A 291 9.69 -13.17 2.53
C ASN A 291 8.94 -13.07 1.21
N GLU A 292 7.82 -13.77 1.07
CA GLU A 292 6.99 -13.77 -0.12
C GLU A 292 6.42 -12.37 -0.41
N LEU A 293 5.92 -11.68 0.62
CA LEU A 293 5.35 -10.35 0.46
C LEU A 293 6.43 -9.30 0.19
N ALA A 294 7.54 -9.33 0.93
CA ALA A 294 8.68 -8.44 0.71
C ALA A 294 9.28 -8.62 -0.69
N THR A 295 9.42 -9.87 -1.15
CA THR A 295 9.86 -10.18 -2.53
C THR A 295 8.89 -9.64 -3.57
N SER A 296 7.58 -9.78 -3.33
CA SER A 296 6.55 -9.26 -4.24
C SER A 296 6.62 -7.73 -4.35
N TRP A 297 6.82 -7.02 -3.23
CA TRP A 297 7.04 -5.58 -3.24
C TRP A 297 8.34 -5.17 -3.94
N ALA A 298 9.43 -5.91 -3.73
CA ALA A 298 10.70 -5.68 -4.42
C ALA A 298 10.55 -5.82 -5.94
N TYR A 299 9.82 -6.84 -6.39
CA TYR A 299 9.48 -7.02 -7.79
C TYR A 299 8.67 -5.83 -8.34
N CYS A 300 7.62 -5.41 -7.62
CA CYS A 300 6.79 -4.27 -8.02
C CYS A 300 7.61 -2.97 -8.10
N LEU A 301 8.46 -2.69 -7.11
CA LEU A 301 9.31 -1.50 -7.10
C LEU A 301 10.35 -1.53 -8.23
N ALA A 302 11.03 -2.66 -8.44
CA ALA A 302 12.00 -2.80 -9.53
C ALA A 302 11.34 -2.54 -10.90
N LYS A 303 10.10 -3.02 -11.09
CA LYS A 303 9.32 -2.74 -12.30
C LYS A 303 8.95 -1.26 -12.41
N GLU A 304 8.50 -0.64 -11.32
CA GLU A 304 8.13 0.78 -11.27
C GLU A 304 9.32 1.69 -11.59
N LEU A 305 10.52 1.34 -11.13
CA LEU A 305 11.76 2.06 -11.41
C LEU A 305 12.38 1.73 -12.79
N GLY A 306 11.71 0.92 -13.63
CA GLY A 306 12.20 0.53 -14.95
C GLY A 306 13.41 -0.42 -14.93
N GLN A 307 13.70 -1.06 -13.80
CA GLN A 307 14.83 -1.98 -13.61
C GLN A 307 14.45 -3.41 -14.04
N ALA A 308 14.11 -3.60 -15.32
CA ALA A 308 13.51 -4.83 -15.86
C ALA A 308 14.34 -6.10 -15.63
N ASP A 309 15.67 -6.05 -15.77
CA ASP A 309 16.56 -7.19 -15.52
C ASP A 309 16.48 -7.65 -14.05
N ARG A 310 16.43 -6.67 -13.13
CA ARG A 310 16.34 -6.91 -11.68
C ARG A 310 14.94 -7.39 -11.27
N ALA A 311 13.89 -6.88 -11.91
CA ALA A 311 12.53 -7.40 -11.75
C ALA A 311 12.43 -8.86 -12.24
N GLY A 312 13.08 -9.21 -13.34
CA GLY A 312 13.15 -10.58 -13.85
C GLY A 312 13.79 -11.56 -12.86
N THR A 313 14.86 -11.15 -12.16
CA THR A 313 15.51 -11.99 -11.15
C THR A 313 14.65 -12.13 -9.88
N ALA A 314 13.97 -11.07 -9.44
CA ALA A 314 13.07 -11.11 -8.28
C ALA A 314 11.77 -11.92 -8.50
N ALA A 315 11.40 -12.21 -9.76
CA ALA A 315 10.11 -12.81 -10.12
C ALA A 315 9.98 -14.32 -9.84
N THR A 316 11.01 -15.01 -9.34
CA THR A 316 11.07 -16.48 -9.41
C THR A 316 10.97 -17.18 -8.05
N ILE A 317 10.24 -16.64 -7.07
CA ILE A 317 9.92 -17.37 -5.81
C ILE A 317 8.46 -17.81 -5.71
N SER A 318 7.54 -17.20 -6.47
CA SER A 318 6.13 -17.61 -6.45
C SER A 318 5.90 -19.01 -7.09
N ARG A 319 6.85 -19.49 -7.90
CA ARG A 319 6.71 -20.72 -8.71
C ARG A 319 7.03 -22.02 -7.97
N THR A 320 7.75 -22.00 -6.85
CA THR A 320 8.38 -23.22 -6.32
C THR A 320 7.70 -23.80 -5.07
N LYS A 321 6.88 -23.03 -4.33
CA LYS A 321 6.26 -23.50 -3.06
C LYS A 321 4.76 -23.81 -3.12
N SER A 322 4.03 -23.36 -4.14
CA SER A 322 2.60 -23.69 -4.32
C SER A 322 2.36 -25.18 -4.67
N ARG A 323 3.41 -25.95 -5.01
CA ARG A 323 3.33 -27.40 -5.26
C ARG A 323 3.51 -28.29 -4.02
N LYS A 324 3.70 -27.75 -2.82
CA LYS A 324 3.96 -28.55 -1.60
C LYS A 324 2.90 -28.50 -0.50
N ARG A 325 1.70 -28.02 -0.80
CA ARG A 325 0.53 -28.22 0.08
C ARG A 325 -0.65 -28.74 -0.72
N VAL A 326 -0.64 -30.07 -0.94
CA VAL A 326 -1.84 -30.89 -1.06
C VAL A 326 -1.94 -31.67 0.24
#